data_AF-A0A955JMY6-F1
#
_entry.id   AF-A0A955JMY6-F1
#
_cell.length_a   1.000
_cell.length_b   1.000
_cell.length_c   1.000
_cell.angle_alpha   90.00
_cell.angle_beta   90.00
_cell.angle_gamma   90.00
#
_symmetry.space_group_name_H-M   'P 1'
#
loop_
_entity.id
_entity.type
_entity.pdbx_description
1 polymer ?
#
loop_
_entity_poly.entity_id
_entity_poly.type
_entity_poly.pdbx_seq_one_letter_code
_entity_poly.pdbx_strand_id
1 'polypeptide(L)' 'AIQLAQGDFSHRVKRVGQDEIGAVATAFNEMARQVESMIEEQRAFASNTSHELRTPLTAIRLRSEALRY' A
#
# COMPACT_ATOMS: atom_id res chain seq x y z
N ALA A 1 -1.66 -5.46 18.85
CA ALA A 1 -2.86 -6.02 18.16
C ALA A 1 -3.87 -4.93 17.78
N ILE A 2 -4.33 -4.09 18.72
CA ILE A 2 -5.31 -3.03 18.44
C ILE A 2 -4.84 -2.05 17.35
N GLN A 3 -3.56 -1.63 17.38
CA GLN A 3 -2.99 -0.72 16.37
C GLN A 3 -3.02 -1.31 14.94
N LEU A 4 -2.67 -2.58 14.79
CA LEU A 4 -2.76 -3.30 13.52
C LEU A 4 -4.20 -3.37 12.99
N ALA A 5 -5.19 -3.62 13.87
CA ALA A 5 -6.60 -3.58 13.51
C ALA A 5 -7.09 -2.16 13.13
N GLN A 6 -6.40 -1.12 13.60
CA GLN A 6 -6.65 0.27 13.24
C GLN A 6 -5.89 0.71 11.96
N GLY A 7 -5.17 -0.22 11.31
CA GLY A 7 -4.46 0.02 10.06
C GLY A 7 -3.01 0.47 10.22
N ASP A 8 -2.47 0.48 11.44
CA ASP A 8 -1.03 0.67 11.65
C ASP A 8 -0.30 -0.67 11.49
N PHE A 9 0.04 -0.98 10.23
CA PHE A 9 0.78 -2.20 9.89
C PHE A 9 2.28 -2.10 10.15
N SER A 10 2.80 -0.95 10.59
CA SER A 10 4.22 -0.76 10.95
C SER A 10 4.52 -1.28 12.36
N HIS A 11 3.49 -1.37 13.21
CA HIS A 11 3.60 -1.90 14.54
C HIS A 11 3.98 -3.40 14.54
N ARG A 12 4.79 -3.80 15.53
CA ARG A 12 5.22 -5.20 15.72
C ARG A 12 4.95 -5.63 17.15
N VAL A 13 4.42 -6.84 17.31
CA VAL A 13 4.23 -7.46 18.61
C VAL A 13 5.57 -7.97 19.13
N LYS A 14 5.91 -7.62 20.37
CA LYS A 14 7.12 -8.10 21.05
C LYS A 14 7.02 -9.61 21.27
N ARG A 15 8.02 -10.36 20.79
CA ARG A 15 8.10 -11.81 21.05
C ARG A 15 8.57 -12.05 22.49
N VAL A 16 7.87 -12.88 23.24
CA VAL A 16 8.27 -13.32 24.59
C VAL A 16 8.16 -14.84 24.61
N GLY A 17 9.24 -15.53 25.03
CA GLY A 17 9.29 -16.99 25.04
C GLY A 17 9.58 -17.63 23.69
N GLN A 18 9.91 -18.93 23.73
CA GLN A 18 10.11 -19.80 22.55
C GLN A 18 8.97 -20.83 22.42
N ASP A 19 7.87 -20.59 23.12
CA ASP A 19 6.67 -21.43 23.15
C ASP A 19 5.72 -21.09 22.00
N GLU A 20 4.54 -21.71 22.00
CA GLU A 20 3.50 -21.54 21.01
C GLU A 20 3.04 -20.07 20.91
N ILE A 21 3.08 -19.31 22.01
CA ILE A 21 2.74 -17.89 22.03
C ILE A 21 3.82 -17.08 21.27
N GLY A 22 5.09 -17.41 21.46
CA GLY A 22 6.19 -16.87 20.68
C GLY A 22 6.09 -17.17 19.18
N ALA A 23 5.62 -18.37 18.82
CA ALA A 23 5.39 -18.76 17.43
C ALA A 23 4.24 -17.96 16.79
N VAL A 24 3.10 -17.82 17.49
CA VAL A 24 1.96 -17.00 17.02
C VAL A 24 2.36 -15.54 16.85
N ALA A 25 3.13 -14.97 17.78
CA ALA A 25 3.64 -13.60 17.67
C ALA A 25 4.52 -13.41 16.42
N THR A 26 5.26 -14.45 16.03
CA THR A 26 6.08 -14.45 14.81
C THR A 26 5.21 -14.44 13.56
N ALA A 27 4.29 -15.39 13.45
CA ALA A 27 3.36 -15.48 12.32
C ALA A 27 2.52 -14.19 12.18
N PHE A 28 2.10 -13.59 13.30
CA PHE A 28 1.37 -12.34 13.30
C PHE A 28 2.20 -11.16 12.76
N ASN A 29 3.48 -11.06 13.15
CA ASN A 29 4.37 -10.03 12.61
C ASN A 29 4.70 -10.25 11.13
N GLU A 30 4.78 -11.50 10.67
CA GLU A 30 4.97 -11.82 9.26
C GLU A 30 3.76 -11.41 8.42
N MET A 31 2.54 -11.71 8.89
CA MET A 31 1.30 -11.25 8.26
C MET A 31 1.24 -9.72 8.19
N ALA A 32 1.56 -9.03 9.30
CA ALA A 32 1.61 -7.56 9.33
C ALA A 32 2.56 -6.99 8.26
N ARG A 33 3.76 -7.57 8.13
CA ARG A 33 4.75 -7.19 7.11
C ARG A 33 4.23 -7.43 5.69
N GLN A 34 3.54 -8.54 5.45
CA GLN A 34 3.01 -8.85 4.12
C GLN A 34 1.90 -7.86 3.72
N VAL A 35 1.02 -7.51 4.66
CA VAL A 35 -0.04 -6.51 4.42
C VAL A 35 0.55 -5.13 4.17
N GLU A 36 1.56 -4.74 4.94
CA GLU A 36 2.29 -3.47 4.75
C GLU A 36 2.89 -3.38 3.33
N SER A 37 3.60 -4.42 2.88
CA SER A 37 4.17 -4.50 1.52
C SER A 37 3.10 -4.37 0.43
N MET A 38 1.98 -5.07 0.58
CA MET A 38 0.89 -5.03 -0.39
C MET A 38 0.27 -3.64 -0.51
N ILE A 39 0.14 -2.92 0.62
CA ILE A 39 -0.38 -1.55 0.63
C ILE A 39 0.61 -0.58 -0.04
N GLU A 40 1.91 -0.73 0.20
CA GLU A 40 2.94 0.07 -0.45
C GLU A 40 2.94 -0.14 -1.97
N GLU A 41 2.87 -1.40 -2.43
CA GLU A 41 2.75 -1.75 -3.85
C GLU A 41 1.50 -1.15 -4.48
N GLN A 42 0.35 -1.25 -3.82
CA GLN A 42 -0.90 -0.67 -4.32
C GLN A 42 -0.81 0.86 -4.47
N ARG A 43 -0.18 1.55 -3.50
CA ARG A 43 0.03 3.00 -3.56
C ARG A 43 0.99 3.39 -4.69
N ALA A 44 2.09 2.64 -4.83
CA ALA A 44 3.05 2.86 -5.91
C ALA A 44 2.41 2.67 -7.29
N PHE A 45 1.62 1.61 -7.45
CA PHE A 45 0.87 1.35 -8.67
C PHE A 45 -0.10 2.49 -8.99
N ALA A 46 -0.96 2.87 -8.05
CA ALA A 46 -1.93 3.95 -8.25
C ALA A 46 -1.26 5.28 -8.61
N SER A 47 -0.14 5.60 -7.96
CA SER A 47 0.66 6.78 -8.28
C SER A 47 1.23 6.72 -9.70
N ASN A 48 1.90 5.61 -10.05
CA ASN A 48 2.52 5.44 -11.37
C ASN A 48 1.47 5.52 -12.49
N THR A 49 0.35 4.80 -12.34
CA THR A 49 -0.76 4.86 -13.30
C THR A 49 -1.32 6.28 -13.42
N SER A 50 -1.46 7.03 -12.33
CA SER A 50 -1.92 8.43 -12.38
C SER A 50 -0.96 9.31 -13.17
N HIS A 51 0.34 9.12 -12.99
CA HIS A 51 1.37 9.84 -13.73
C HIS A 51 1.36 9.48 -15.22
N GLU A 52 1.31 8.19 -15.55
CA GLU A 52 1.30 7.72 -16.94
C GLU A 52 0.04 8.16 -17.68
N LEU A 53 -1.12 8.22 -17.01
CA LEU A 53 -2.37 8.68 -17.61
C LEU A 53 -2.45 10.21 -17.75
N ARG A 54 -1.77 10.98 -16.89
CA ARG A 54 -1.79 12.45 -16.96
C ARG A 54 -1.31 12.95 -18.33
N THR A 55 -0.27 12.36 -18.88
CA THR A 55 0.31 12.74 -20.18
C THR A 55 -0.67 12.57 -21.35
N PRO A 56 -1.22 11.36 -21.63
CA PRO A 56 -2.18 11.18 -22.71
C PRO A 56 -3.48 11.95 -22.46
N LEU A 57 -3.96 12.05 -21.21
CA LEU A 57 -5.15 12.87 -20.91
C LEU A 57 -4.93 14.35 -21.21
N THR A 58 -3.74 14.89 -20.90
CA THR A 58 -3.37 16.27 -21.24
C THR A 58 -3.34 16.46 -22.76
N ALA A 59 -2.77 15.51 -23.51
CA ALA A 59 -2.74 15.57 -24.97
C ALA A 59 -4.15 15.53 -25.59
N ILE A 60 -5.05 14.66 -25.09
CA ILE A 60 -6.45 14.59 -25.53
C ILE A 60 -7.17 15.91 -25.24
N ARG A 61 -6.96 16.49 -24.05
CA ARG A 61 -7.54 17.78 -23.68
C ARG A 61 -7.10 18.91 -24.63
N LEU A 62 -5.79 19.03 -24.89
CA LEU A 62 -5.26 20.04 -25.80
C LEU A 62 -5.83 19.91 -27.22
N ARG A 63 -5.92 18.67 -27.74
CA ARG A 63 -6.53 18.42 -29.06
C ARG A 63 -8.01 18.80 -29.10
N SER A 64 -8.76 18.50 -28.03
CA SER A 64 -10.17 18.88 -27.92
C SER A 64 -10.36 20.40 -27.85
N GLU A 65 -9.48 21.11 -27.14
CA GLU A 65 -9.47 22.57 -27.08
C GLU A 65 -9.14 23.18 -28.46
N ALA A 66 -8.20 22.60 -29.22
CA ALA A 66 -7.88 23.06 -30.57
C ALA A 66 -9.03 22.90 -31.57
N LEU A 67 -9.90 21.90 -31.41
CA LEU A 67 -11.09 21.72 -32.26
C LEU A 67 -12.23 22.70 -31.92
N ARG A 68 -12.16 23.39 -30.77
CA ARG A 68 -13.16 24.39 -30.35
C ARG A 68 -12.87 25.80 -30.90
N TYR A 69 -11.68 26.02 -31.46
CA TYR A 69 -11.27 27.25 -32.14
C TYR A 69 -11.30 27.05 -33.66
#